data_AF-A0A353PDA8-F1
#
_entry.id   AF-A0A353PDA8-F1
#
_cell.length_a   1.000
_cell.length_b   1.000
_cell.length_c   1.000
_cell.angle_alpha   90.00
_cell.angle_beta   90.00
_cell.angle_gamma   90.00
#
_symmetry.space_group_name_H-M   'P 1'
#
loop_
_entity.id
_entity.type
_entity.pdbx_description
1 polymer ?
#
loop_
_entity_poly.entity_id
_entity_poly.type
_entity_poly.pdbx_seq_one_letter_code
_entity_poly.pdbx_strand_id
1 'polypeptide(L)' 'MARGINKVILIGNLGKKPELRHFPNGDAVANATLATS' A
#
# COMPACT_ATOMS: atom_id res chain seq x y z
N MET A 1 -1.37 27.24 -4.15
CA MET A 1 -2.42 26.27 -3.73
C MET A 1 -2.46 25.16 -4.76
N ALA A 2 -2.13 23.93 -4.37
CA ALA A 2 -2.23 22.79 -5.29
C ALA A 2 -3.71 22.48 -5.57
N ARG A 3 -4.12 22.53 -6.85
CA ARG A 3 -5.48 22.20 -7.33
C ARG A 3 -5.48 20.86 -8.08
N GLY A 4 -4.88 19.82 -7.50
CA GLY A 4 -4.78 18.50 -8.11
C GLY A 4 -5.40 17.41 -7.26
N ILE A 5 -6.01 16.41 -7.90
CA ILE A 5 -6.47 15.17 -7.24
C ILE A 5 -5.57 14.03 -7.71
N ASN A 6 -4.97 13.30 -6.77
CA ASN A 6 -4.30 12.02 -7.04
C ASN A 6 -5.12 10.91 -6.36
N LYS A 7 -5.86 10.13 -7.15
CA LYS A 7 -6.76 9.07 -6.67
C LYS A 7 -6.45 7.77 -7.39
N VAL A 8 -6.31 6.70 -6.61
CA VAL A 8 -6.06 5.33 -7.10
C VAL A 8 -7.12 4.39 -6.54
N ILE A 9 -7.71 3.55 -7.40
CA ILE A 9 -8.63 2.47 -7.04
C ILE A 9 -8.07 1.19 -7.65
N LEU A 10 -7.83 0.16 -6.84
CA LEU A 10 -7.30 -1.12 -7.28
C LEU A 10 -8.16 -2.26 -6.73
N ILE A 11 -8.42 -3.26 -7.58
CA ILE A 11 -9.06 -4.53 -7.22
C ILE A 11 -8.18 -5.63 -7.83
N GLY A 12 -7.83 -6.63 -7.03
CA GLY A 12 -6.94 -7.68 -7.47
C GLY A 12 -6.63 -8.68 -6.37
N ASN A 13 -5.69 -9.56 -6.63
CA ASN A 13 -5.29 -10.63 -5.72
C ASN A 13 -3.92 -10.34 -5.10
N LEU A 14 -3.73 -10.70 -3.84
CA LEU A 14 -2.42 -10.62 -3.20
C LEU A 14 -1.47 -11.64 -3.85
N GLY A 15 -0.32 -11.18 -4.34
CA GLY A 15 0.69 -12.07 -4.93
C GLY A 15 1.47 -12.87 -3.87
N LYS A 16 1.52 -12.36 -2.64
CA LYS A 16 2.13 -13.01 -1.47
C LYS A 16 1.53 -12.44 -0.18
N LYS A 17 1.88 -13.04 0.96
CA LYS A 17 1.54 -12.49 2.29
C LYS A 17 2.14 -11.08 2.42
N PRO A 18 1.40 -10.10 2.97
CA PRO A 18 1.93 -8.76 3.22
C PRO A 18 3.13 -8.77 4.17
N GLU A 19 4.07 -7.86 3.94
CA GLU A 19 5.27 -7.68 4.76
C GLU A 19 5.02 -6.55 5.77
N LEU A 20 5.01 -6.87 7.07
CA LEU A 20 4.84 -5.91 8.15
C LEU A 20 6.19 -5.50 8.74
N ARG A 21 6.42 -4.20 8.90
CA ARG A 21 7.62 -3.64 9.53
C ARG A 21 7.21 -2.61 10.59
N HIS A 22 7.90 -2.60 11.72
CA HIS A 22 7.75 -1.58 12.75
C HIS A 22 8.96 -0.66 12.69
N PHE A 23 8.72 0.64 12.58
CA PHE A 23 9.78 1.64 12.60
C PHE A 23 10.20 1.98 14.03
N PRO A 24 11.45 2.47 14.25
CA PRO A 24 11.93 2.83 15.58
C PRO A 24 11.09 3.91 16.29
N ASN A 25 10.36 4.73 15.54
CA ASN A 25 9.41 5.71 16.09
C ASN A 25 8.08 5.10 16.55
N GLY A 26 7.89 3.78 16.41
CA GLY A 26 6.70 3.04 16.83
C GLY A 26 5.66 2.81 15.73
N ASP A 27 5.82 3.41 14.54
CA ASP A 27 4.85 3.28 13.46
C ASP A 27 4.92 1.90 12.78
N ALA A 28 3.76 1.33 12.46
CA ALA A 28 3.66 0.09 11.70
C ALA A 28 3.39 0.39 10.22
N VAL A 29 4.15 -0.24 9.32
CA VAL A 29 3.97 -0.15 7.87
C VAL A 29 3.87 -1.54 7.25
N ALA A 30 2.82 -1.74 6.46
CA ALA A 30 2.59 -2.96 5.69
C ALA A 30 2.81 -2.71 4.20
N ASN A 31 3.57 -3.57 3.53
CA ASN A 31 3.65 -3.62 2.08
C ASN A 31 2.89 -4.84 1.55
N ALA A 32 2.12 -4.64 0.48
CA ALA A 32 1.43 -5.71 -0.23
C ALA A 32 1.72 -5.60 -1.73
N THR A 33 1.77 -6.75 -2.40
CA THR A 33 1.87 -6.82 -3.87
C THR A 33 0.53 -7.29 -4.41
N LEU A 34 -0.06 -6.53 -5.33
CA LEU A 34 -1.37 -6.82 -5.92
C LEU A 34 -1.21 -7.20 -7.40
N ALA A 35 -1.77 -8.34 -7.78
CA ALA A 35 -1.91 -8.76 -9.17
C ALA A 35 -3.27 -8.29 -9.72
N THR A 36 -3.24 -7.65 -10.88
CA THR A 36 -4.42 -7.18 -11.63
C THR A 36 -4.42 -7.81 -13.03
N SER A 37 -5.60 -8.13 -13.57
CA SER A 37 -5.79 -8.70 -14.92
C SER A 37 -6.47 -7.73 -15.86
#